data_AF-A0A954L7X8-F1
#
_entry.id   AF-A0A954L7X8-F1
#
_cell.length_a   1.000
_cell.length_b   1.000
_cell.length_c   1.000
_cell.angle_alpha   90.00
_cell.angle_beta   90.00
_cell.angle_gamma   90.00
#
_symmetry.space_group_name_H-M   'P 1'
#
loop_
_entity.id
_entity.type
_entity.pdbx_description
1 polymer ?
#
loop_
_entity_poly.entity_id
_entity_poly.type
_entity_poly.pdbx_seq_one_letter_code
_entity_poly.pdbx_strand_id
1 'polypeptide(L)'
;EEAHGPMAQCLGRGDIRYLLASYTTDWLFPTEQSRAIVRALLEARRDVTFIELDSPFGHDAFLIDSQLPKLRRLVEPFLATTLQQARR
;
A
#
# COMPACT_ATOMS: atom_id res chain seq x y z
N GLU A 1 -20.04 3.39 18.50
CA GLU A 1 -18.80 3.25 17.71
C GLU A 1 -17.76 4.19 18.30
N GLU A 2 -16.56 3.68 18.60
CA GLU A 2 -15.44 4.54 18.99
C GLU A 2 -14.97 5.32 17.76
N ALA A 3 -14.99 6.66 17.86
CA ALA A 3 -14.50 7.51 16.80
C ALA A 3 -12.97 7.64 16.92
N HIS A 4 -12.23 6.97 16.04
CA HIS A 4 -10.75 6.99 16.03
C HIS A 4 -10.12 8.25 15.40
N GLY A 5 -10.92 9.24 15.02
CA GLY A 5 -10.48 10.49 14.38
C GLY A 5 -10.28 10.37 12.85
N PRO A 6 -9.92 11.47 12.15
CA PRO A 6 -9.73 11.46 10.71
C PRO A 6 -8.56 10.57 10.27
N MET A 7 -8.75 9.80 9.19
CA MET A 7 -7.75 8.85 8.68
C MET A 7 -6.39 9.50 8.39
N ALA A 8 -6.37 10.71 7.84
CA ALA A 8 -5.14 11.47 7.59
C ALA A 8 -4.36 11.79 8.87
N GLN A 9 -5.04 12.03 10.00
CA GLN A 9 -4.39 12.26 11.29
C GLN A 9 -3.83 10.98 11.89
N CYS A 10 -4.51 9.84 11.68
CA CYS A 10 -4.08 8.54 12.17
C CYS A 10 -2.85 8.03 11.39
N LEU A 11 -2.93 8.06 10.06
CA LEU A 11 -1.89 7.58 9.16
C LEU A 11 -0.75 8.58 8.96
N GLY A 12 -1.02 9.86 9.19
CA GLY A 12 -0.05 10.95 9.06
C GLY A 12 0.91 11.07 10.23
N ARG A 13 1.22 10.00 10.98
CA ARG A 13 2.13 10.06 12.13
C ARG A 13 3.51 9.52 11.76
N GLY A 14 4.57 10.16 12.28
CA GLY A 14 5.97 9.76 12.05
C GLY A 14 6.48 10.11 10.65
N ASP A 15 7.74 9.81 10.38
CA ASP A 15 8.34 9.90 9.05
C ASP A 15 8.41 8.50 8.43
N ILE A 16 7.39 8.15 7.65
CA ILE A 16 7.18 6.81 7.11
C ILE A 16 6.92 6.94 5.61
N ARG A 17 7.55 6.05 4.83
CA ARG A 17 7.24 5.84 3.42
C ARG A 17 6.26 4.68 3.28
N TYR A 18 5.26 4.85 2.44
CA TYR A 18 4.18 3.88 2.25
C TYR A 18 4.23 3.27 0.85
N LEU A 19 4.07 1.95 0.77
CA LEU A 19 3.78 1.23 -0.46
C LEU A 19 2.44 0.51 -0.29
N LEU A 20 1.45 0.88 -1.10
CA LEU A 20 0.16 0.23 -1.14
C LEU A 20 0.02 -0.52 -2.46
N ALA A 21 -0.31 -1.81 -2.35
CA ALA A 21 -0.70 -2.65 -3.48
C ALA A 21 -2.11 -3.19 -3.24
N SER A 22 -2.91 -3.23 -4.29
CA SER A 22 -4.26 -3.80 -4.30
C SER A 22 -4.40 -4.77 -5.46
N TYR A 23 -5.38 -5.67 -5.43
CA TYR A 23 -5.69 -6.56 -6.53
C TYR A 23 -7.06 -6.23 -7.12
N THR A 24 -7.14 -6.10 -8.45
CA THR A 24 -8.36 -5.72 -9.19
C THR A 24 -9.56 -6.63 -8.90
N THR A 25 -9.30 -7.89 -8.55
CA THR A 25 -10.30 -8.92 -8.27
C THR A 25 -10.48 -9.21 -6.78
N ASP A 26 -9.83 -8.45 -5.90
CA ASP A 26 -10.03 -8.57 -4.45
C ASP A 26 -11.40 -7.98 -4.07
N TRP A 27 -12.33 -8.87 -3.72
CA TRP A 27 -13.67 -8.51 -3.27
C TRP A 27 -13.74 -8.29 -1.75
N LEU A 28 -12.76 -8.78 -0.99
CA LEU A 28 -12.69 -8.65 0.46
C LEU A 28 -12.12 -7.28 0.85
N PHE A 29 -11.09 -6.83 0.12
CA PHE A 29 -10.47 -5.51 0.26
C PHE A 29 -10.41 -4.81 -1.12
N PRO A 30 -11.54 -4.26 -1.61
CA PRO A 30 -11.60 -3.60 -2.91
C PRO A 30 -10.60 -2.46 -3.06
N THR A 31 -10.09 -2.28 -4.28
CA THR A 31 -9.14 -1.21 -4.65
C THR A 31 -9.58 0.17 -4.15
N GLU A 32 -10.88 0.46 -4.15
CA GLU A 32 -11.45 1.73 -3.68
C GLU A 32 -11.08 2.04 -2.23
N GLN A 33 -11.00 1.01 -1.37
CA GLN A 33 -10.58 1.16 0.02
C GLN A 33 -9.09 1.52 0.09
N SER A 34 -8.23 0.87 -0.69
CA SER A 34 -6.82 1.25 -0.80
C SER A 34 -6.66 2.68 -1.32
N ARG A 35 -7.45 3.09 -2.31
CA ARG A 35 -7.46 4.48 -2.82
C ARG A 35 -7.89 5.48 -1.74
N ALA A 36 -8.78 5.11 -0.83
CA ALA A 36 -9.14 5.96 0.32
C ALA A 36 -7.94 6.16 1.27
N ILE A 37 -7.18 5.09 1.55
CA ILE A 37 -5.96 5.16 2.36
C ILE A 37 -4.90 6.05 1.67
N VAL A 38 -4.71 5.89 0.36
CA VAL A 38 -3.79 6.72 -0.43
C VAL A 38 -4.19 8.20 -0.36
N ARG A 39 -5.48 8.53 -0.52
CA ARG A 39 -5.98 9.91 -0.39
C ARG A 39 -5.64 10.49 0.99
N ALA A 40 -5.92 9.74 2.05
CA ALA A 40 -5.62 10.19 3.41
C ALA A 40 -4.10 10.41 3.65
N LEU A 41 -3.25 9.56 3.08
CA LEU A 41 -1.79 9.72 3.14
C LEU A 41 -1.29 10.95 2.36
N LEU A 42 -1.87 11.21 1.18
CA LEU A 42 -1.57 12.40 0.39
C LEU A 42 -2.02 13.68 1.11
N GLU A 43 -3.21 13.69 1.70
CA GLU A 43 -3.71 14.80 2.54
C GLU A 43 -2.76 15.07 3.73
N ALA A 44 -2.22 14.01 4.32
CA ALA A 44 -1.23 14.08 5.39
C ALA A 44 0.21 14.39 4.91
N ARG A 45 0.40 14.69 3.62
CA ARG A 45 1.71 14.96 2.99
C ARG A 45 2.74 13.86 3.22
N ARG A 46 2.32 12.59 3.16
CA ARG A 46 3.20 11.42 3.28
C ARG A 46 3.68 10.94 1.92
N ASP A 47 4.89 10.37 1.91
CA ASP A 47 5.42 9.69 0.74
C ASP A 47 4.68 8.36 0.58
N VAL A 48 3.83 8.27 -0.43
CA VAL A 48 3.02 7.09 -0.73
C VAL A 48 3.15 6.71 -2.20
N THR A 49 3.45 5.44 -2.42
CA THR A 49 3.38 4.79 -3.74
C THR A 49 2.19 3.85 -3.77
N PHE A 50 1.38 3.91 -4.83
CA PHE A 50 0.21 3.04 -5.00
C PHE A 50 0.24 2.33 -6.34
N ILE A 51 -0.14 1.05 -6.34
CA ILE A 51 -0.34 0.28 -7.55
C ILE A 51 -1.51 -0.70 -7.39
N GLU A 52 -2.19 -0.92 -8.50
CA GLU A 52 -3.25 -1.90 -8.63
C GLU A 52 -2.75 -3.02 -9.54
N LEU A 53 -2.78 -4.24 -9.03
CA LEU A 53 -2.26 -5.44 -9.66
C LEU A 53 -3.41 -6.27 -10.22
N ASP A 54 -3.27 -6.70 -11.47
CA ASP A 54 -4.19 -7.66 -12.03
C ASP A 54 -3.81 -9.09 -11.64
N SER A 55 -4.77 -9.85 -11.14
CA SER A 55 -4.63 -11.25 -10.74
C SER A 55 -6.00 -11.92 -10.75
N PRO A 56 -6.14 -13.18 -11.19
CA PRO A 56 -7.41 -13.89 -11.08
C PRO A 56 -7.69 -14.43 -9.66
N PHE A 57 -6.74 -14.30 -8.74
CA PHE A 57 -6.79 -14.90 -7.40
C PHE A 57 -7.22 -13.93 -6.29
N GLY A 58 -7.61 -12.70 -6.63
CA GLY A 58 -8.08 -11.69 -5.68
C GLY A 58 -7.13 -11.49 -4.50
N HIS A 59 -7.70 -11.49 -3.30
CA HIS A 59 -6.97 -11.29 -2.05
C HIS A 59 -5.77 -12.22 -1.91
N ASP A 60 -5.95 -13.52 -2.14
CA ASP A 60 -4.91 -14.52 -1.88
C ASP A 60 -3.75 -14.48 -2.88
N ALA A 61 -3.81 -13.60 -3.89
CA ALA A 61 -2.76 -13.46 -4.89
C ALA A 61 -1.37 -13.18 -4.29
N PHE A 62 -1.27 -12.52 -3.13
CA PHE A 62 0.03 -12.30 -2.47
C PHE A 62 0.61 -13.54 -1.78
N LEU A 63 -0.15 -14.63 -1.65
CA LEU A 63 0.29 -15.90 -1.07
C LEU A 63 0.65 -16.96 -2.13
N ILE A 64 0.31 -16.72 -3.39
CA ILE A 64 0.48 -17.70 -4.47
C ILE A 64 1.84 -17.49 -5.15
N ASP A 65 2.69 -18.51 -5.12
CA ASP A 65 4.06 -18.47 -5.67
C ASP A 65 4.12 -17.97 -7.12
N SER A 66 3.16 -18.36 -7.96
CA SER A 66 3.10 -17.92 -9.36
C SER A 66 2.76 -16.43 -9.53
N GLN A 67 2.18 -15.80 -8.51
CA GLN A 67 1.82 -14.38 -8.51
C GLN A 67 2.84 -13.50 -7.78
N LEU A 68 3.63 -14.08 -6.85
CA LEU A 68 4.68 -13.36 -6.11
C LEU A 68 5.61 -12.49 -6.98
N PRO A 69 6.05 -12.91 -8.19
CA PRO A 69 6.92 -12.07 -9.01
C PRO A 69 6.35 -10.68 -9.32
N LYS A 70 5.01 -10.53 -9.43
CA LYS A 70 4.37 -9.23 -9.67
C LYS A 70 4.56 -8.29 -8.48
N LEU A 71 4.31 -8.79 -7.26
CA LEU A 71 4.46 -8.02 -6.04
C LEU A 71 5.93 -7.75 -5.69
N ARG A 72 6.81 -8.75 -5.87
CA ARG A 72 8.26 -8.63 -5.56
C ARG A 72 8.95 -7.53 -6.36
N ARG A 73 8.58 -7.36 -7.65
CA ARG A 73 9.10 -6.28 -8.51
C ARG A 73 8.81 -4.87 -7.98
N LEU A 74 7.90 -4.74 -7.03
CA LEU A 74 7.53 -3.48 -6.38
C LEU A 74 8.17 -3.37 -4.99
N VAL A 75 8.05 -4.43 -4.19
CA VAL A 75 8.55 -4.46 -2.81
C VAL A 75 10.07 -4.37 -2.75
N GLU A 76 10.78 -5.13 -3.59
CA GLU A 76 12.26 -5.17 -3.54
C GLU A 76 12.89 -3.79 -3.82
N PRO A 77 12.54 -3.07 -4.92
CA PRO A 77 13.06 -1.73 -5.15
C PRO A 77 12.60 -0.72 -4.09
N PHE A 78 11.34 -0.77 -3.67
CA PHE A 78 10.82 0.14 -2.65
C PHE A 78 11.61 0.04 -1.34
N LEU A 79 11.87 -1.17 -0.85
CA LEU A 79 12.67 -1.40 0.35
C LEU A 79 14.12 -0.97 0.15
N ALA A 80 14.73 -1.29 -0.99
CA ALA A 80 16.11 -0.89 -1.28
C ALA A 80 16.28 0.65 -1.26
N THR A 81 15.38 1.38 -1.94
CA THR A 81 15.40 2.84 -1.95
C THR A 81 15.08 3.43 -0.57
N THR A 82 14.14 2.84 0.17
CA THR A 82 13.80 3.28 1.54
C THR A 82 15.00 3.15 2.48
N LEU A 83 15.68 2.00 2.44
CA LEU A 83 16.89 1.78 3.24
C LEU A 83 18.02 2.74 2.86
N GLN A 84 18.19 3.02 1.56
CA GLN A 84 19.19 3.97 1.09
C GLN A 84 18.89 5.39 1.59
N GLN A 85 17.63 5.82 1.57
CA GLN A 85 17.23 7.14 2.07
C GLN A 85 17.38 7.25 3.60
N ALA A 86 17.02 6.21 4.35
CA ALA A 86 17.17 6.20 5.81
C ALA A 86 18.63 6.22 6.29
N ARG A 87 19.58 5.83 5.43
CA ARG A 87 21.03 5.86 5.71
C ARG A 87 21.70 7.18 5.34
N ARG A 88 21.00 8.08 4.65
CA ARG A 88 21.47 9.43 4.33
C ARG A 88 21.10 10.37 5.46
#